data_AF-A0A933N0L1-F1
#
_entry.id   AF-A0A933N0L1-F1
#
_cell.length_a   1.000
_cell.length_b   1.000
_cell.length_c   1.000
_cell.angle_alpha   90.00
_cell.angle_beta   90.00
_cell.angle_gamma   90.00
#
_symmetry.space_group_name_H-M   'P 1'
#
loop_
_entity.id
_entity.type
_entity.pdbx_description
1 polymer ?
#
loop_
_entity_poly.entity_id
_entity_poly.type
_entity_poly.pdbx_seq_one_letter_code
_entity_poly.pdbx_strand_id
1 'polypeptide(L)'
;MDDKTNELLERLAVSSLEKCLARLSKVSAGTWRMESAGVRRETLEDALKRHDFKSSGAAAVYFNVPGEFPFASLALFEPDEIEYISKCFPGYFFSGDRALKPSEEVMLLELGNILLNSVVGAVSDGLKKIFMPAVPRYIQGDARRLAGELGAIMDLQRNFRIITLALDSRCGKNVSRSEMFAVIPEELADELERRSHGAAKTANIMKILIVDDNVMIRGMLRDLLEQMGHEVAGEAEESEGAIRVFTAVRPEVVFLDLIMPGKSGIEVLEELRKIDPGAKIVIVTAVEQERMDKKIFEKGVNAIIRKPFSYEELEKTIAQIM
;
A
#
# COMPACT_ATOMS: atom_id res chain seq x y z
N MET A 1 -0.47 14.00 18.27
CA MET A 1 0.63 13.67 17.34
C MET A 1 0.68 12.16 17.19
N ASP A 2 0.82 11.43 18.32
CA ASP A 2 0.77 9.96 18.36
C ASP A 2 -0.36 9.30 17.56
N ASP A 3 -1.57 9.86 17.59
CA ASP A 3 -2.73 9.32 16.88
C ASP A 3 -2.56 9.27 15.35
N LYS A 4 -1.96 10.31 14.75
CA LYS A 4 -1.78 10.40 13.29
C LYS A 4 -0.70 9.45 12.79
N THR A 5 0.41 9.36 13.52
CA THR A 5 1.48 8.39 13.23
C THR A 5 0.93 6.96 13.28
N ASN A 6 0.10 6.68 14.29
CA ASN A 6 -0.53 5.37 14.47
C ASN A 6 -1.49 5.06 13.32
N GLU A 7 -2.38 5.97 12.96
CA GLU A 7 -3.29 5.84 11.81
C GLU A 7 -2.53 5.58 10.49
N LEU A 8 -1.42 6.29 10.27
CA LEU A 8 -0.59 6.11 9.08
C LEU A 8 0.02 4.70 9.03
N LEU A 9 0.67 4.29 10.12
CA LEU A 9 1.31 2.97 10.22
C LEU A 9 0.29 1.85 10.08
N GLU A 10 -0.86 1.99 10.73
CA GLU A 10 -1.96 1.03 10.65
C GLU A 10 -2.44 0.90 9.21
N ARG A 11 -2.77 2.02 8.55
CA ARG A 11 -3.25 2.02 7.18
C ARG A 11 -2.25 1.40 6.19
N LEU A 12 -0.96 1.70 6.34
CA LEU A 12 0.09 1.14 5.49
C LEU A 12 0.20 -0.37 5.67
N ALA A 13 0.26 -0.83 6.92
CA ALA A 13 0.37 -2.25 7.25
C ALA A 13 -0.87 -3.04 6.78
N VAL A 14 -2.07 -2.52 7.05
CA VAL A 14 -3.36 -3.09 6.62
C VAL A 14 -3.39 -3.24 5.10
N SER A 15 -3.16 -2.15 4.35
CA SER A 15 -3.26 -2.16 2.89
C SER A 15 -2.29 -3.14 2.23
N SER A 16 -1.07 -3.24 2.75
CA SER A 16 -0.08 -4.18 2.24
C SER A 16 -0.41 -5.63 2.59
N LEU A 17 -0.78 -5.88 3.85
CA LEU A 17 -1.09 -7.23 4.32
C LEU A 17 -2.34 -7.77 3.65
N GLU A 18 -3.40 -6.99 3.47
CA GLU A 18 -4.61 -7.42 2.75
C GLU A 18 -4.32 -7.87 1.32
N LYS A 19 -3.48 -7.13 0.59
CA LYS A 19 -3.01 -7.54 -0.75
C LYS A 19 -2.24 -8.85 -0.70
N CYS A 20 -1.41 -9.04 0.31
CA CYS A 20 -0.66 -10.27 0.54
C CYS A 20 -1.59 -11.46 0.85
N LEU A 21 -2.52 -11.31 1.79
CA LEU A 21 -3.51 -12.34 2.17
C LEU A 21 -4.45 -12.70 1.02
N ALA A 22 -4.82 -11.73 0.18
CA ALA A 22 -5.60 -11.98 -1.03
C ALA A 22 -4.84 -12.85 -2.05
N ARG A 23 -3.52 -12.66 -2.18
CA ARG A 23 -2.67 -13.54 -3.00
C ARG A 23 -2.52 -14.91 -2.36
N LEU A 24 -2.31 -14.97 -1.04
CA LEU A 24 -2.19 -16.22 -0.29
C LEU A 24 -3.45 -17.08 -0.40
N SER A 25 -4.62 -16.45 -0.38
CA SER A 25 -5.92 -17.12 -0.58
C SER A 25 -6.11 -17.70 -1.98
N LYS A 26 -5.37 -17.22 -2.98
CA LYS A 26 -5.42 -17.76 -4.36
C LYS A 26 -4.50 -18.97 -4.54
N VAL A 27 -3.46 -19.10 -3.72
CA VAL A 27 -2.42 -20.12 -3.84
C VAL A 27 -2.49 -21.20 -2.75
N SER A 28 -3.40 -21.06 -1.80
CA SER A 28 -3.65 -22.04 -0.73
C SER A 28 -5.10 -22.57 -0.82
N ALA A 29 -5.37 -23.68 -0.14
CA ALA A 29 -6.71 -24.25 -0.03
C ALA A 29 -7.61 -23.49 0.97
N GLY A 30 -7.05 -22.51 1.68
CA GLY A 30 -7.75 -21.71 2.68
C GLY A 30 -8.00 -20.27 2.23
N THR A 31 -8.96 -19.61 2.86
CA THR A 31 -9.16 -18.16 2.73
C THR A 31 -8.50 -17.45 3.90
N TRP A 32 -7.76 -16.39 3.59
CA TRP A 32 -6.99 -15.59 4.55
C TRP A 32 -7.51 -14.16 4.52
N ARG A 33 -7.78 -13.59 5.69
CA ARG A 33 -8.31 -12.24 5.83
C ARG A 33 -7.72 -11.56 7.04
N MET A 34 -7.64 -10.24 6.96
CA MET A 34 -7.34 -9.44 8.13
C MET A 34 -8.60 -9.37 9.01
N GLU A 35 -8.42 -9.53 10.31
CA GLU A 35 -9.51 -9.41 11.28
C GLU A 35 -9.47 -8.04 11.95
N SER A 36 -8.31 -7.66 12.48
CA SER A 36 -8.13 -6.38 13.15
C SER A 36 -6.69 -5.90 13.04
N ALA A 37 -6.51 -4.60 13.16
CA ALA A 37 -5.22 -3.96 13.26
C ALA A 37 -5.25 -2.96 14.42
N GLY A 38 -4.08 -2.66 14.96
CA GLY A 38 -3.93 -1.59 15.92
C GLY A 38 -2.46 -1.21 16.09
N VAL A 39 -2.22 0.07 16.35
CA VAL A 39 -0.88 0.57 16.64
C VAL A 39 -0.83 1.18 18.03
N ARG A 40 0.19 0.81 18.78
CA ARG A 40 0.40 1.29 20.15
C ARG A 40 1.84 1.70 20.36
N ARG A 41 2.01 2.69 21.21
CA ARG A 41 3.31 3.05 21.75
C ARG A 41 3.53 2.28 23.05
N GLU A 42 4.41 1.29 23.01
CA GLU A 42 4.72 0.47 24.18
C GLU A 42 6.08 -0.21 24.04
N THR A 43 6.50 -0.91 25.09
CA THR A 43 7.65 -1.78 25.05
C THR A 43 7.30 -3.10 24.36
N LEU A 44 8.28 -3.74 23.72
CA LEU A 44 8.03 -5.06 23.11
C LEU A 44 7.66 -6.10 24.17
N GLU A 45 8.23 -5.99 25.37
CA GLU A 45 7.90 -6.89 26.48
C GLU A 45 6.43 -6.79 26.89
N ASP A 46 5.88 -5.58 26.97
CA ASP A 46 4.46 -5.37 27.27
C ASP A 46 3.56 -5.87 26.15
N ALA A 47 3.93 -5.66 24.89
CA ALA A 47 3.19 -6.18 23.75
C ALA A 47 3.11 -7.71 23.78
N LEU A 48 4.23 -8.39 24.06
CA LEU A 48 4.26 -9.85 24.18
C LEU A 48 3.50 -10.35 25.41
N LYS A 49 3.51 -9.63 26.54
CA LYS A 49 2.70 -9.99 27.72
C LYS A 49 1.19 -9.89 27.48
N ARG A 50 0.76 -9.04 26.55
CA ARG A 50 -0.66 -8.91 26.17
C ARG A 50 -1.14 -10.07 25.29
N HIS A 51 -0.23 -10.79 24.64
CA HIS A 51 -0.57 -12.01 23.93
C HIS A 51 -0.79 -13.16 24.91
N ASP A 52 -1.93 -13.83 24.79
CA ASP A 52 -2.26 -14.99 25.61
C ASP A 52 -1.62 -16.24 25.01
N PHE A 53 -0.35 -16.49 25.36
CA PHE A 53 0.37 -17.70 24.97
C PHE A 53 -0.27 -18.93 25.63
N LYS A 54 -1.21 -19.56 24.93
CA LYS A 54 -2.04 -20.66 25.46
C LYS A 54 -1.23 -21.88 25.86
N SER A 55 -0.02 -22.04 25.32
CA SER A 55 0.83 -23.20 25.59
C SER A 55 2.32 -22.89 25.47
N SER A 56 3.16 -23.75 26.06
CA SER A 56 4.62 -23.74 25.82
C SER A 56 5.03 -24.18 24.41
N GLY A 57 4.06 -24.52 23.55
CA GLY A 57 4.27 -25.04 22.21
C GLY A 57 4.20 -23.98 21.12
N ALA A 58 3.87 -22.73 21.45
CA ALA A 58 3.78 -21.63 20.50
C ALA A 58 5.09 -21.46 19.71
N ALA A 59 4.95 -21.03 18.47
CA ALA A 59 6.05 -20.76 17.56
C ALA A 59 6.02 -19.29 17.16
N ALA A 60 7.21 -18.71 16.97
CA ALA A 60 7.36 -17.43 16.33
C ALA A 60 8.32 -17.53 15.16
N VAL A 61 7.96 -16.86 14.07
CA VAL A 61 8.87 -16.57 12.97
C VAL A 61 9.16 -15.09 13.01
N TYR A 62 10.43 -14.70 12.97
CA TYR A 62 10.82 -13.31 13.03
C TYR A 62 12.06 -13.03 12.18
N PHE A 63 12.24 -11.77 11.83
CA PHE A 63 13.55 -11.27 11.40
C PHE A 63 13.76 -9.87 11.94
N ASN A 64 15.03 -9.44 11.93
CA ASN A 64 15.40 -8.05 12.12
C ASN A 64 15.79 -7.42 10.78
N VAL A 65 15.50 -6.14 10.65
CA VAL A 65 15.96 -5.28 9.57
C VAL A 65 17.09 -4.41 10.15
N PRO A 66 18.37 -4.70 9.84
CA PRO A 66 19.48 -3.86 10.27
C PRO A 66 19.51 -2.55 9.46
N GLY A 67 20.18 -1.53 9.98
CA GLY A 67 20.38 -0.26 9.28
C GLY A 67 20.41 0.93 10.23
N GLU A 68 20.17 2.12 9.66
CA GLU A 68 20.11 3.39 10.40
C GLU A 68 19.02 3.38 11.49
N PHE A 69 17.89 2.74 11.20
CA PHE A 69 16.77 2.55 12.13
C PHE A 69 16.43 1.05 12.23
N PRO A 70 17.16 0.28 13.05
CA PRO A 70 16.99 -1.16 13.10
C PRO A 70 15.64 -1.51 13.73
N PHE A 71 14.88 -2.38 13.07
CA PHE A 71 13.54 -2.75 13.49
C PHE A 71 13.29 -4.24 13.27
N ALA A 72 12.16 -4.77 13.74
CA ALA A 72 11.84 -6.19 13.56
C ALA A 72 10.38 -6.41 13.23
N SER A 73 10.11 -7.57 12.64
CA SER A 73 8.76 -8.08 12.47
C SER A 73 8.74 -9.54 12.89
N LEU A 74 7.66 -9.96 13.53
CA LEU A 74 7.45 -11.31 13.98
C LEU A 74 5.99 -11.75 13.80
N ALA A 75 5.79 -13.03 13.54
CA ALA A 75 4.49 -13.68 13.44
C ALA A 75 4.43 -14.77 14.50
N LEU A 76 3.37 -14.78 15.30
CA LEU A 76 3.12 -15.76 16.36
C LEU A 76 2.08 -16.79 15.88
N PHE A 77 2.33 -18.05 16.22
CA PHE A 77 1.46 -19.17 15.89
C PHE A 77 1.30 -20.08 17.10
N GLU A 78 0.07 -20.23 17.60
CA GLU A 78 -0.24 -21.23 18.64
C GLU A 78 -0.32 -22.65 18.04
N PRO A 79 -0.11 -23.73 18.82
CA PRO A 79 -0.12 -25.10 18.29
C PRO A 79 -1.39 -25.46 17.52
N ASP A 80 -2.56 -25.09 18.05
CA ASP A 80 -3.83 -25.33 17.38
C ASP A 80 -3.89 -24.62 16.03
N GLU A 81 -3.39 -23.38 15.97
CA GLU A 81 -3.33 -22.58 14.74
C GLU A 81 -2.45 -23.23 13.70
N ILE A 82 -1.29 -23.75 14.10
CA ILE A 82 -0.36 -24.43 13.19
C ILE A 82 -1.01 -25.67 12.58
N GLU A 83 -1.71 -26.46 13.39
CA GLU A 83 -2.47 -27.61 12.90
C GLU A 83 -3.51 -27.19 11.86
N TYR A 84 -4.21 -26.06 12.05
CA TYR A 84 -5.19 -25.58 11.08
C TYR A 84 -4.58 -24.97 9.83
N ILE A 85 -3.56 -24.13 9.98
CA ILE A 85 -2.83 -23.50 8.89
C ILE A 85 -2.31 -24.56 7.93
N SER A 86 -1.81 -25.67 8.43
CA SER A 86 -1.34 -26.79 7.61
C SER A 86 -2.35 -27.34 6.64
N LYS A 87 -3.63 -27.37 7.05
CA LYS A 87 -4.72 -27.90 6.22
C LYS A 87 -4.98 -26.98 5.03
N CYS A 88 -4.54 -25.72 5.10
CA CYS A 88 -4.56 -24.79 3.97
C CYS A 88 -3.50 -25.11 2.92
N PHE A 89 -2.47 -25.91 3.23
CA PHE A 89 -1.37 -26.22 2.32
C PHE A 89 -1.27 -27.73 2.06
N PRO A 90 -1.86 -28.23 0.96
CA PRO A 90 -1.84 -29.65 0.63
C PRO A 90 -0.41 -30.21 0.56
N GLY A 91 -0.18 -31.37 1.18
CA GLY A 91 1.15 -31.99 1.32
C GLY A 91 1.74 -31.90 2.73
N TYR A 92 1.11 -31.09 3.59
CA TYR A 92 1.43 -30.98 5.00
C TYR A 92 0.30 -31.67 5.82
N PHE A 93 0.63 -32.80 6.48
CA PHE A 93 -0.33 -33.58 7.30
C PHE A 93 0.17 -33.70 8.73
N PHE A 94 -0.59 -33.14 9.67
CA PHE A 94 -0.14 -32.99 11.06
C PHE A 94 -1.10 -33.64 12.06
N SER A 95 -0.53 -34.18 13.13
CA SER A 95 -1.23 -34.80 14.26
C SER A 95 -0.86 -33.99 15.49
N GLY A 96 -1.86 -33.45 16.19
CA GLY A 96 -1.72 -32.46 17.27
C GLY A 96 -1.09 -32.96 18.57
N ASP A 97 -0.01 -33.74 18.53
CA ASP A 97 0.73 -34.10 19.73
C ASP A 97 2.25 -34.20 19.50
N ARG A 98 2.97 -33.25 20.13
CA ARG A 98 4.43 -33.05 20.28
C ARG A 98 5.19 -32.36 19.13
N ALA A 99 6.19 -31.59 19.58
CA ALA A 99 7.22 -30.81 18.87
C ALA A 99 7.13 -30.78 17.34
N LEU A 100 7.06 -29.57 16.80
CA LEU A 100 6.98 -29.33 15.37
C LEU A 100 8.09 -30.08 14.63
N LYS A 101 7.68 -30.91 13.67
CA LYS A 101 8.53 -31.61 12.72
C LYS A 101 9.29 -30.59 11.87
N PRO A 102 10.48 -30.95 11.35
CA PRO A 102 11.25 -30.05 10.48
C PRO A 102 10.47 -29.53 9.26
N SER A 103 9.52 -30.30 8.72
CA SER A 103 8.65 -29.87 7.63
C SER A 103 7.66 -28.77 8.03
N GLU A 104 7.19 -28.80 9.28
CA GLU A 104 6.28 -27.78 9.83
C GLU A 104 7.02 -26.47 10.07
N GLU A 105 8.24 -26.56 10.60
CA GLU A 105 9.12 -25.41 10.80
C GLU A 105 9.40 -24.70 9.46
N VAL A 106 9.74 -25.46 8.41
CA VAL A 106 9.97 -24.88 7.06
C VAL A 106 8.71 -24.20 6.53
N MET A 107 7.54 -24.83 6.66
CA MET A 107 6.27 -24.22 6.22
C MET A 107 6.01 -22.89 6.95
N LEU A 108 6.18 -22.87 8.27
CA LEU A 108 5.99 -21.66 9.07
C LEU A 108 7.01 -20.59 8.72
N LEU A 109 8.28 -20.95 8.51
CA LEU A 109 9.32 -20.02 8.07
C LEU A 109 8.95 -19.36 6.76
N GLU A 110 8.50 -20.11 5.75
CA GLU A 110 8.10 -19.56 4.45
C GLU A 110 6.84 -18.69 4.55
N LEU A 111 5.83 -19.16 5.29
CA LEU A 111 4.61 -18.39 5.53
C LEU A 111 4.92 -17.08 6.26
N GLY A 112 5.67 -17.17 7.37
CA GLY A 112 6.13 -16.02 8.13
C GLY A 112 6.93 -15.06 7.26
N ASN A 113 7.87 -15.56 6.46
CA ASN A 113 8.65 -14.72 5.54
C ASN A 113 7.74 -13.93 4.57
N ILE A 114 6.74 -14.56 3.96
CA ILE A 114 5.77 -13.90 3.07
C ILE A 114 5.00 -12.79 3.81
N LEU A 115 4.47 -13.13 4.98
CA LEU A 115 3.64 -12.23 5.77
C LEU A 115 4.45 -11.03 6.29
N LEU A 116 5.60 -11.28 6.89
CA LEU A 116 6.46 -10.26 7.49
C LEU A 116 7.05 -9.29 6.46
N ASN A 117 7.43 -9.80 5.27
CA ASN A 117 7.92 -8.96 4.19
C ASN A 117 6.85 -8.00 3.65
N SER A 118 5.55 -8.32 3.78
CA SER A 118 4.50 -7.39 3.37
C SER A 118 4.52 -6.09 4.20
N VAL A 119 4.77 -6.18 5.50
CA VAL A 119 4.81 -5.02 6.40
C VAL A 119 6.11 -4.25 6.23
N VAL A 120 7.25 -4.95 6.11
CA VAL A 120 8.53 -4.32 5.79
C VAL A 120 8.46 -3.55 4.47
N GLY A 121 7.88 -4.17 3.44
CA GLY A 121 7.68 -3.54 2.13
C GLY A 121 6.85 -2.26 2.24
N ALA A 122 5.76 -2.27 3.01
CA ALA A 122 4.94 -1.08 3.23
C ALA A 122 5.72 0.08 3.87
N VAL A 123 6.56 -0.22 4.86
CA VAL A 123 7.45 0.76 5.52
C VAL A 123 8.54 1.24 4.55
N SER A 124 9.10 0.32 3.77
CA SER A 124 10.08 0.58 2.70
C SER A 124 9.56 1.60 1.69
N ASP A 125 8.37 1.33 1.14
CA ASP A 125 7.70 2.14 0.14
C ASP A 125 7.36 3.52 0.71
N GLY A 126 6.80 3.57 1.93
CA GLY A 126 6.47 4.82 2.62
C GLY A 126 7.68 5.73 2.83
N LEU A 127 8.86 5.15 3.06
CA LEU A 127 10.11 5.90 3.22
C LEU A 127 10.85 6.15 1.91
N LYS A 128 10.46 5.50 0.80
CA LYS A 128 11.26 5.42 -0.43
C LYS A 128 12.71 4.97 -0.14
N LYS A 129 12.85 4.03 0.81
CA LYS A 129 14.12 3.40 1.19
C LYS A 129 13.98 1.91 0.93
N ILE A 130 15.08 1.21 0.67
CA ILE A 130 15.08 -0.25 0.54
C ILE A 130 15.56 -0.84 1.86
N PHE A 131 14.73 -1.70 2.46
CA PHE A 131 15.11 -2.48 3.63
C PHE A 131 15.43 -3.91 3.24
N MET A 132 16.52 -4.44 3.78
CA MET A 132 16.93 -5.83 3.60
C MET A 132 16.79 -6.55 4.94
N PRO A 133 15.71 -7.32 5.16
CA PRO A 133 15.58 -8.12 6.37
C PRO A 133 16.67 -9.20 6.41
N ALA A 134 17.09 -9.54 7.63
CA ALA A 134 17.91 -10.71 7.86
C ALA A 134 17.12 -11.99 7.54
N VAL A 135 17.84 -13.11 7.47
CA VAL A 135 17.23 -14.43 7.26
C VAL A 135 16.19 -14.67 8.36
N PRO A 136 14.95 -15.07 8.01
CA PRO A 136 13.92 -15.38 8.99
C PRO A 136 14.38 -16.49 9.92
N ARG A 137 14.10 -16.31 11.21
CA ARG A 137 14.44 -17.24 12.28
C ARG A 137 13.16 -17.77 12.88
N TYR A 138 13.22 -19.04 13.25
CA TYR A 138 12.16 -19.73 13.96
C TYR A 138 12.56 -19.89 15.42
N ILE A 139 11.59 -19.73 16.32
CA ILE A 139 11.75 -20.01 17.74
C ILE A 139 10.47 -20.65 18.26
N GLN A 140 10.62 -21.70 19.07
CA GLN A 140 9.51 -22.34 19.76
C GLN A 140 9.59 -22.08 21.27
N GLY A 141 8.50 -21.63 21.88
CA GLY A 141 8.38 -21.43 23.32
C GLY A 141 7.35 -20.37 23.70
N ASP A 142 7.43 -19.94 24.96
CA ASP A 142 6.55 -18.94 25.54
C ASP A 142 7.06 -17.49 25.32
N ALA A 143 6.28 -16.52 25.81
CA ALA A 143 6.63 -15.09 25.79
C ALA A 143 8.03 -14.80 26.33
N ARG A 144 8.46 -15.50 27.39
CA ARG A 144 9.76 -15.25 28.05
C ARG A 144 10.91 -15.69 27.15
N ARG A 145 10.78 -16.83 26.50
CA ARG A 145 11.80 -17.33 25.57
C ARG A 145 11.91 -16.42 24.35
N LEU A 146 10.77 -15.99 23.80
CA LEU A 146 10.74 -15.04 22.69
C LEU A 146 11.36 -13.69 23.08
N ALA A 147 10.99 -13.14 24.24
CA ALA A 147 11.60 -11.93 24.77
C ALA A 147 13.11 -12.11 24.93
N GLY A 148 13.60 -13.24 25.46
CA GLY A 148 15.04 -13.51 25.58
C GLY A 148 15.80 -13.44 24.26
N GLU A 149 15.29 -14.08 23.20
CA GLU A 149 15.91 -14.04 21.86
C GLU A 149 15.84 -12.64 21.23
N LEU A 150 14.69 -11.97 21.35
CA LEU A 150 14.54 -10.61 20.83
C LEU A 150 15.42 -9.61 21.62
N GLY A 151 15.62 -9.83 22.92
CA GLY A 151 16.51 -9.03 23.76
C GLY A 151 17.99 -9.12 23.38
N ALA A 152 18.40 -10.19 22.69
CA ALA A 152 19.76 -10.30 22.16
C ALA A 152 19.98 -9.43 20.90
N ILE A 153 18.91 -8.99 20.24
CA ILE A 153 18.96 -8.22 18.98
C ILE A 153 18.45 -6.78 19.13
N MET A 154 17.64 -6.47 20.15
CA MET A 154 17.10 -5.13 20.40
C MET A 154 16.85 -4.87 21.89
N ASP A 155 16.84 -3.59 22.27
CA ASP A 155 16.50 -3.16 23.62
C ASP A 155 14.98 -3.23 23.84
N LEU A 156 14.53 -4.26 24.57
CA LEU A 156 13.11 -4.51 24.85
C LEU A 156 12.46 -3.45 25.74
N GLN A 157 13.24 -2.68 26.51
CA GLN A 157 12.71 -1.67 27.43
C GLN A 157 12.49 -0.31 26.77
N ARG A 158 12.97 -0.16 25.52
CA ARG A 158 12.70 1.03 24.72
C ARG A 158 11.24 1.03 24.27
N ASN A 159 10.66 2.23 24.15
CA ASN A 159 9.35 2.39 23.54
C ASN A 159 9.46 2.30 22.01
N PHE A 160 8.53 1.56 21.41
CA PHE A 160 8.37 1.40 19.98
C PHE A 160 6.93 1.70 19.58
N ARG A 161 6.72 1.98 18.29
CA ARG A 161 5.42 1.79 17.66
C ARG A 161 5.25 0.32 17.32
N ILE A 162 4.45 -0.38 18.12
CA ILE A 162 4.09 -1.76 17.90
C ILE A 162 2.81 -1.79 17.07
N ILE A 163 2.92 -2.30 15.84
CA ILE A 163 1.77 -2.63 15.00
C ILE A 163 1.37 -4.05 15.33
N THR A 164 0.15 -4.27 15.78
CA THR A 164 -0.43 -5.60 16.00
C THR A 164 -1.49 -5.85 14.92
N LEU A 165 -1.36 -6.98 14.22
CA LEU A 165 -2.27 -7.39 13.15
C LEU A 165 -2.80 -8.79 13.47
N ALA A 166 -4.11 -8.92 13.61
CA ALA A 166 -4.76 -10.22 13.74
C ALA A 166 -5.28 -10.67 12.37
N LEU A 167 -4.98 -11.91 12.01
CA LEU A 167 -5.39 -12.52 10.76
C LEU A 167 -6.23 -13.76 11.01
N ASP A 168 -7.29 -13.91 10.24
CA ASP A 168 -8.13 -15.11 10.20
C ASP A 168 -7.74 -15.95 8.98
N SER A 169 -7.53 -17.24 9.22
CA SER A 169 -7.37 -18.26 8.19
C SER A 169 -8.50 -19.28 8.32
N ARG A 170 -9.13 -19.63 7.20
CA ARG A 170 -10.26 -20.56 7.17
C ARG A 170 -10.03 -21.64 6.12
N CYS A 171 -10.12 -22.89 6.54
CA CYS A 171 -10.07 -24.06 5.66
C CYS A 171 -11.22 -25.01 5.98
N GLY A 172 -12.18 -25.11 5.07
CA GLY A 172 -13.43 -25.83 5.30
C GLY A 172 -14.22 -25.23 6.47
N LYS A 173 -14.46 -26.03 7.52
CA LYS A 173 -15.16 -25.60 8.74
C LYS A 173 -14.22 -25.01 9.81
N ASN A 174 -12.91 -25.13 9.63
CA ASN A 174 -11.94 -24.71 10.62
C ASN A 174 -11.60 -23.24 10.44
N VAL A 175 -11.49 -22.52 11.55
CA VAL A 175 -11.05 -21.13 11.61
C VAL A 175 -9.90 -21.06 12.60
N SER A 176 -8.82 -20.42 12.18
CA SER A 176 -7.64 -20.16 13.00
C SER A 176 -7.32 -18.68 12.94
N ARG A 177 -6.92 -18.13 14.07
CA ARG A 177 -6.55 -16.72 14.21
C ARG A 177 -5.10 -16.66 14.61
N SER A 178 -4.29 -15.94 13.87
CA SER A 178 -2.87 -15.74 14.22
C SER A 178 -2.57 -14.26 14.36
N GLU A 179 -1.51 -13.95 15.09
CA GLU A 179 -1.11 -12.56 15.35
C GLU A 179 0.26 -12.26 14.77
N MET A 180 0.40 -11.04 14.27
CA MET A 180 1.65 -10.51 13.78
C MET A 180 1.97 -9.19 14.46
N PHE A 181 3.27 -8.97 14.66
CA PHE A 181 3.79 -7.75 15.22
C PHE A 181 4.85 -7.15 14.28
N ALA A 182 4.80 -5.84 14.12
CA ALA A 182 5.92 -5.07 13.59
C ALA A 182 6.35 -4.05 14.64
N VAL A 183 7.63 -4.12 15.00
CA VAL A 183 8.25 -3.32 16.05
C VAL A 183 8.99 -2.20 15.37
N ILE A 184 8.39 -1.00 15.31
CA ILE A 184 8.93 0.15 14.59
C ILE A 184 9.56 1.13 15.59
N PRO A 185 10.86 1.48 15.45
CA PRO A 185 11.49 2.52 16.25
C PRO A 185 10.76 3.86 16.09
N GLU A 186 10.68 4.61 17.18
CA GLU A 186 10.02 5.92 17.19
C GLU A 186 10.62 6.86 16.13
N GLU A 187 11.94 6.84 15.95
CA GLU A 187 12.60 7.71 14.97
C GLU A 187 12.21 7.34 13.52
N LEU A 188 11.95 6.05 13.27
CA LEU A 188 11.49 5.56 11.97
C LEU A 188 10.02 5.94 11.72
N ALA A 189 9.18 5.81 12.75
CA ALA A 189 7.80 6.25 12.73
C ALA A 189 7.71 7.78 12.49
N ASP A 190 8.55 8.56 13.16
CA ASP A 190 8.66 10.01 12.95
C ASP A 190 9.19 10.35 11.55
N GLU A 191 10.11 9.58 10.98
CA GLU A 191 10.55 9.76 9.59
C GLU A 191 9.41 9.48 8.59
N LEU A 192 8.67 8.39 8.79
CA LEU A 192 7.48 8.06 8.00
C LEU A 192 6.45 9.17 8.07
N GLU A 193 6.17 9.66 9.28
CA GLU A 193 5.23 10.76 9.50
C GLU A 193 5.72 12.04 8.83
N ARG A 194 6.98 12.44 9.03
CA ARG A 194 7.57 13.63 8.38
C ARG A 194 7.55 13.54 6.86
N ARG A 195 7.74 12.35 6.28
CA ARG A 195 7.64 12.15 4.83
C ARG A 195 6.19 12.17 4.35
N SER A 196 5.27 11.59 5.11
CA SER A 196 3.84 11.69 4.82
C SER A 196 3.34 13.14 4.92
N HIS A 197 3.89 13.94 5.85
CA HIS A 197 3.57 15.35 6.03
C HIS A 197 4.35 16.27 5.08
N GLY A 198 5.56 15.90 4.67
CA GLY A 198 6.32 16.55 3.60
C GLY A 198 5.74 16.29 2.21
N ALA A 199 4.96 15.20 2.07
CA ALA A 199 4.06 14.94 0.96
C ALA A 199 2.65 15.54 1.17
N ALA A 200 2.31 15.98 2.39
CA ALA A 200 1.05 16.67 2.69
C ALA A 200 1.17 18.18 2.47
N LYS A 201 1.53 18.58 1.25
CA LYS A 201 0.81 19.70 0.65
C LYS A 201 -0.57 19.11 0.40
N THR A 202 -1.61 19.58 1.11
CA THR A 202 -3.01 19.13 1.05
C THR A 202 -3.26 18.32 -0.22
N ALA A 203 -3.42 16.99 -0.13
CA ALA A 203 -3.85 16.19 -1.27
C ALA A 203 -5.29 16.62 -1.57
N ASN A 204 -5.41 17.74 -2.28
CA ASN A 204 -6.66 18.22 -2.82
C ASN A 204 -7.06 17.14 -3.81
N ILE A 205 -8.05 16.32 -3.45
CA ILE A 205 -8.61 15.31 -4.33
C ILE A 205 -9.21 16.09 -5.50
N MET A 206 -8.47 16.16 -6.60
CA MET A 206 -8.92 16.91 -7.77
C MET A 206 -10.05 16.16 -8.45
N LYS A 207 -11.10 16.88 -8.83
CA LYS A 207 -12.09 16.40 -9.79
C LYS A 207 -11.55 16.51 -11.20
N ILE A 208 -11.43 15.39 -11.88
CA ILE A 208 -10.76 15.29 -13.17
C ILE A 208 -11.76 14.90 -14.27
N LEU A 209 -11.67 15.58 -15.41
CA LEU A 209 -12.30 15.18 -16.66
C LEU A 209 -11.24 14.66 -17.63
N ILE A 210 -11.46 13.48 -18.19
CA ILE A 210 -10.61 12.90 -19.24
C ILE A 210 -11.32 13.02 -20.58
N VAL A 211 -10.64 13.56 -21.59
CA VAL A 211 -11.18 13.78 -22.94
C VAL A 211 -10.22 13.18 -23.97
N ASP A 212 -10.61 12.04 -24.53
CA ASP A 212 -9.80 11.26 -25.46
C ASP A 212 -10.71 10.32 -26.25
N ASP A 213 -10.55 10.18 -27.56
CA ASP A 213 -11.40 9.28 -28.36
C ASP A 213 -11.03 7.80 -28.15
N ASN A 214 -9.84 7.52 -27.63
CA ASN A 214 -9.35 6.17 -27.40
C ASN A 214 -9.74 5.64 -26.01
N VAL A 215 -10.67 4.68 -25.98
CA VAL A 215 -11.14 4.01 -24.75
C VAL A 215 -10.02 3.40 -23.90
N MET A 216 -8.95 2.89 -24.52
CA MET A 216 -7.83 2.30 -23.78
C MET A 216 -7.01 3.37 -23.06
N ILE A 217 -6.84 4.55 -23.67
CA ILE A 217 -6.13 5.67 -23.04
C ILE A 217 -6.97 6.25 -21.91
N ARG A 218 -8.29 6.38 -22.07
CA ARG A 218 -9.17 6.82 -20.99
C ARG A 218 -9.14 5.88 -19.79
N GLY A 219 -9.24 4.55 -20.03
CA GLY A 219 -9.14 3.55 -18.97
C GLY A 219 -7.79 3.58 -18.25
N MET A 220 -6.70 3.67 -18.99
CA MET A 220 -5.35 3.81 -18.41
C MET A 220 -5.24 5.08 -17.55
N LEU A 221 -5.61 6.25 -18.08
CA LEU A 221 -5.56 7.51 -17.33
C LEU A 221 -6.42 7.44 -16.07
N ARG A 222 -7.61 6.85 -16.17
CA ARG A 222 -8.50 6.63 -15.03
C ARG A 222 -7.81 5.81 -13.93
N ASP A 223 -7.31 4.63 -14.28
CA ASP A 223 -6.68 3.73 -13.32
C ASP A 223 -5.49 4.41 -12.62
N LEU A 224 -4.65 5.12 -13.38
CA LEU A 224 -3.49 5.82 -12.80
C LEU A 224 -3.91 6.99 -11.90
N LEU A 225 -4.87 7.82 -12.32
CA LEU A 225 -5.34 8.97 -11.54
C LEU A 225 -6.09 8.55 -10.26
N GLU A 226 -6.91 7.49 -10.33
CA GLU A 226 -7.59 6.92 -9.17
C GLU A 226 -6.58 6.26 -8.21
N GLN A 227 -5.54 5.58 -8.73
CA GLN A 227 -4.44 5.04 -7.92
C GLN A 227 -3.68 6.15 -7.18
N MET A 228 -3.58 7.35 -7.76
CA MET A 228 -2.99 8.55 -7.15
C MET A 228 -3.93 9.24 -6.14
N GLY A 229 -5.16 8.76 -5.97
CA GLY A 229 -6.13 9.29 -5.01
C GLY A 229 -6.96 10.48 -5.52
N HIS A 230 -7.06 10.67 -6.83
CA HIS A 230 -7.93 11.68 -7.46
C HIS A 230 -9.27 11.10 -7.91
N GLU A 231 -10.27 11.97 -8.12
CA GLU A 231 -11.60 11.58 -8.57
C GLU A 231 -11.74 11.83 -10.08
N VAL A 232 -11.97 10.80 -10.88
CA VAL A 232 -12.35 10.97 -12.30
C VAL A 232 -13.85 11.21 -12.38
N ALA A 233 -14.23 12.49 -12.28
CA ALA A 233 -15.62 12.96 -12.23
C ALA A 233 -16.36 12.82 -13.57
N GLY A 234 -15.63 12.69 -14.69
CA GLY A 234 -16.24 12.47 -16.00
C GLY A 234 -15.26 12.04 -17.08
N GLU A 235 -15.81 11.48 -18.16
CA GLU A 235 -15.10 11.15 -19.39
C GLU A 235 -15.86 11.68 -20.60
N ALA A 236 -15.14 12.03 -21.66
CA ALA A 236 -15.70 12.31 -22.98
C ALA A 236 -14.82 11.73 -24.09
N GLU A 237 -15.46 11.27 -25.16
CA GLU A 237 -14.78 10.70 -26.34
C GLU A 237 -14.70 11.66 -27.53
N GLU A 238 -15.43 12.77 -27.45
CA GLU A 238 -15.54 13.75 -28.52
C GLU A 238 -15.72 15.17 -27.98
N SER A 239 -15.49 16.15 -28.85
CA SER A 239 -15.46 17.57 -28.52
C SER A 239 -16.78 18.09 -27.91
N GLU A 240 -17.93 17.71 -28.47
CA GLU A 240 -19.24 18.14 -27.93
C GLU A 240 -19.53 17.52 -26.56
N GLY A 241 -19.16 16.25 -26.39
CA GLY A 241 -19.19 15.55 -25.12
C GLY A 241 -18.34 16.24 -24.06
N ALA A 242 -17.13 16.69 -24.42
CA ALA A 242 -16.21 17.36 -23.52
C ALA A 242 -16.83 18.62 -22.88
N ILE A 243 -17.42 19.51 -23.70
CA ILE A 243 -18.04 20.74 -23.22
C ILE A 243 -19.27 20.46 -22.33
N ARG A 244 -20.09 19.48 -22.73
CA ARG A 244 -21.27 19.06 -21.97
C ARG A 244 -20.89 18.50 -20.59
N VAL A 245 -19.94 17.57 -20.55
CA VAL A 245 -19.49 16.94 -19.30
C VAL A 245 -18.78 17.96 -18.41
N PHE A 246 -17.90 18.79 -18.96
CA PHE A 246 -17.23 19.86 -18.23
C PHE A 246 -18.22 20.77 -17.49
N THR A 247 -19.28 21.20 -18.19
CA THR A 247 -20.31 22.07 -17.61
C THR A 247 -21.12 21.36 -16.51
N ALA A 248 -21.35 20.05 -16.67
CA ALA A 248 -22.14 19.24 -15.73
C ALA A 248 -21.36 18.91 -14.44
N VAL A 249 -20.09 18.49 -14.57
CA VAL A 249 -19.31 17.97 -13.43
C VAL A 249 -18.39 19.01 -12.81
N ARG A 250 -18.14 20.13 -13.50
CA ARG A 250 -17.26 21.23 -13.09
C ARG A 250 -15.92 20.72 -12.54
N PRO A 251 -15.11 20.06 -13.38
CA PRO A 251 -13.84 19.49 -12.94
C PRO A 251 -12.84 20.60 -12.61
N GLU A 252 -11.90 20.31 -11.71
CA GLU A 252 -10.76 21.19 -11.42
C GLU A 252 -9.66 21.07 -12.47
N VAL A 253 -9.51 19.89 -13.08
CA VAL A 253 -8.50 19.59 -14.10
C VAL A 253 -9.12 18.85 -15.28
N VAL A 254 -8.72 19.21 -16.50
CA VAL A 254 -9.07 18.50 -17.73
C VAL A 254 -7.81 17.92 -18.35
N PHE A 255 -7.80 16.62 -18.60
CA PHE A 255 -6.82 15.94 -19.46
C PHE A 255 -7.42 15.83 -20.86
N LEU A 256 -6.81 16.48 -21.85
CA LEU A 256 -7.38 16.69 -23.17
C LEU A 256 -6.44 16.22 -24.29
N ASP A 257 -6.91 15.32 -25.16
CA ASP A 257 -6.22 15.04 -26.42
C ASP A 257 -6.41 16.17 -27.44
N LEU A 258 -5.37 16.42 -28.23
CA LEU A 258 -5.41 17.36 -29.36
C LEU A 258 -6.03 16.75 -30.61
N ILE A 259 -5.83 15.45 -30.82
CA ILE A 259 -6.32 14.74 -31.99
C ILE A 259 -7.52 13.92 -31.57
N MET A 260 -8.71 14.38 -31.95
CA MET A 260 -9.96 13.65 -31.81
C MET A 260 -10.81 13.90 -33.06
N PRO A 261 -11.77 13.03 -33.38
CA PRO A 261 -12.77 13.28 -34.42
C PRO A 261 -13.57 14.56 -34.13
N GLY A 262 -13.91 15.30 -35.21
CA GLY A 262 -14.70 16.53 -35.12
C GLY A 262 -13.82 17.78 -34.94
N LYS A 263 -14.08 18.55 -33.88
CA LYS A 263 -13.29 19.75 -33.57
C LYS A 263 -11.89 19.36 -33.08
N SER A 264 -10.89 20.18 -33.39
CA SER A 264 -9.54 20.00 -32.83
C SER A 264 -9.57 20.17 -31.31
N GLY A 265 -8.74 19.44 -30.57
CA GLY A 265 -8.58 19.68 -29.13
C GLY A 265 -8.13 21.11 -28.80
N ILE A 266 -7.54 21.84 -29.75
CA ILE A 266 -7.26 23.29 -29.59
C ILE A 266 -8.55 24.11 -29.54
N GLU A 267 -9.56 23.76 -30.35
CA GLU A 267 -10.87 24.43 -30.32
C GLU A 267 -11.60 24.10 -29.02
N VAL A 268 -11.53 22.85 -28.55
CA VAL A 268 -12.06 22.45 -27.24
C VAL A 268 -11.41 23.25 -26.12
N LEU A 269 -10.07 23.40 -26.13
CA LEU A 269 -9.33 24.22 -25.18
C LEU A 269 -9.84 25.68 -25.17
N GLU A 270 -10.06 26.28 -26.33
CA GLU A 270 -10.61 27.65 -26.42
C GLU A 270 -12.03 27.76 -25.90
N GLU A 271 -12.89 26.78 -26.16
CA GLU A 271 -14.27 26.74 -25.66
C GLU A 271 -14.30 26.55 -24.14
N LEU A 272 -13.51 25.63 -23.59
CA LEU A 272 -13.37 25.43 -22.15
C LEU A 272 -12.87 26.70 -21.46
N ARG A 273 -11.88 27.39 -22.05
CA ARG A 273 -11.34 28.64 -21.50
C ARG A 273 -12.36 29.79 -21.52
N LYS A 274 -13.28 29.81 -22.49
CA LYS A 274 -14.40 30.79 -22.50
C LYS A 274 -15.42 30.50 -21.40
N ILE A 275 -15.64 29.23 -21.06
CA ILE A 275 -16.57 28.82 -20.00
C ILE A 275 -15.96 29.07 -18.61
N ASP A 276 -14.69 28.68 -18.43
CA ASP A 276 -13.94 28.89 -17.20
C ASP A 276 -12.49 29.30 -17.50
N PRO A 277 -12.18 30.61 -17.39
CA PRO A 277 -10.82 31.11 -17.54
C PRO A 277 -9.80 30.51 -16.55
N GLY A 278 -10.26 29.99 -15.40
CA GLY A 278 -9.43 29.41 -14.34
C GLY A 278 -9.23 27.90 -14.44
N ALA A 279 -9.90 27.21 -15.36
CA ALA A 279 -9.80 25.76 -15.50
C ALA A 279 -8.35 25.31 -15.76
N LYS A 280 -7.88 24.31 -15.01
CA LYS A 280 -6.58 23.71 -15.26
C LYS A 280 -6.69 22.72 -16.41
N ILE A 281 -5.87 22.85 -17.44
CA ILE A 281 -5.91 22.01 -18.62
C ILE A 281 -4.53 21.42 -18.89
N VAL A 282 -4.48 20.10 -18.94
CA VAL A 282 -3.30 19.30 -19.30
C VAL A 282 -3.57 18.68 -20.66
N ILE A 283 -2.68 18.92 -21.62
CA ILE A 283 -2.77 18.28 -22.92
C ILE A 283 -2.10 16.92 -22.88
N VAL A 284 -2.76 15.88 -23.39
CA VAL A 284 -2.20 14.52 -23.51
C VAL A 284 -2.20 14.13 -24.98
N THR A 285 -1.04 14.12 -25.63
CA THR A 285 -1.02 13.97 -27.10
C THR A 285 0.19 13.19 -27.61
N ALA A 286 0.01 12.53 -28.76
CA ALA A 286 1.09 11.88 -29.51
C ALA A 286 1.85 12.85 -30.46
N VAL A 287 1.41 14.11 -30.60
CA VAL A 287 1.97 15.03 -31.60
C VAL A 287 3.18 15.80 -31.06
N GLU A 288 4.38 15.52 -31.56
CA GLU A 288 5.59 16.27 -31.20
C GLU A 288 5.92 17.40 -32.19
N GLN A 289 5.54 18.64 -31.86
CA GLN A 289 5.87 19.81 -32.66
C GLN A 289 6.10 21.05 -31.78
N GLU A 290 7.35 21.50 -31.65
CA GLU A 290 7.72 22.64 -30.79
C GLU A 290 6.94 23.94 -31.10
N ARG A 291 6.65 24.19 -32.38
CA ARG A 291 5.86 25.38 -32.79
C ARG A 291 4.41 25.29 -32.31
N MET A 292 3.88 24.09 -32.18
CA MET A 292 2.53 23.85 -31.70
C MET A 292 2.49 23.96 -30.17
N ASP A 293 3.49 23.44 -29.47
CA ASP A 293 3.59 23.54 -28.00
C ASP A 293 3.56 25.00 -27.55
N LYS A 294 4.34 25.88 -28.21
CA LYS A 294 4.32 27.32 -27.92
C LYS A 294 2.92 27.91 -28.04
N LYS A 295 2.20 27.61 -29.13
CA LYS A 295 0.82 28.10 -29.36
C LYS A 295 -0.16 27.58 -28.31
N ILE A 296 0.02 26.35 -27.85
CA ILE A 296 -0.83 25.72 -26.84
C ILE A 296 -0.57 26.38 -25.48
N PHE A 297 0.69 26.61 -25.10
CA PHE A 297 1.05 27.34 -23.88
C PHE A 297 0.54 28.78 -23.90
N GLU A 298 0.60 29.48 -25.04
CA GLU A 298 0.02 30.83 -25.20
C GLU A 298 -1.50 30.86 -24.98
N LYS A 299 -2.20 29.74 -25.14
CA LYS A 299 -3.64 29.58 -24.83
C LYS A 299 -3.92 29.22 -23.37
N GLY A 300 -2.88 29.16 -22.54
CA GLY A 300 -2.96 29.02 -21.09
C GLY A 300 -3.04 27.59 -20.57
N VAL A 301 -2.58 26.58 -21.31
CA VAL A 301 -2.49 25.22 -20.74
C VAL A 301 -1.48 25.17 -19.60
N ASN A 302 -1.70 24.27 -18.65
CA ASN A 302 -0.86 24.13 -17.48
C ASN A 302 0.31 23.17 -17.72
N ALA A 303 0.10 22.15 -18.55
CA ALA A 303 1.12 21.17 -18.91
C ALA A 303 0.79 20.44 -20.22
N ILE A 304 1.80 19.79 -20.78
CA ILE A 304 1.68 18.87 -21.93
C ILE A 304 2.37 17.56 -21.53
N ILE A 305 1.68 16.44 -21.71
CA ILE A 305 2.16 15.07 -21.53
C ILE A 305 2.19 14.38 -22.90
N ARG A 306 3.27 13.66 -23.19
CA ARG A 306 3.43 12.92 -24.45
C ARG A 306 2.97 11.48 -24.31
N LYS A 307 2.23 10.98 -25.29
CA LYS A 307 1.89 9.55 -25.38
C LYS A 307 3.04 8.81 -26.08
N PRO A 308 3.55 7.67 -25.55
CA PRO A 308 3.23 7.08 -24.24
C PRO A 308 3.95 7.78 -23.07
N PHE A 309 3.31 7.84 -21.91
CA PHE A 309 3.86 8.41 -20.66
C PHE A 309 3.92 7.36 -19.55
N SER A 310 4.76 7.59 -18.54
CA SER A 310 4.87 6.72 -17.36
C SER A 310 4.02 7.24 -16.19
N TYR A 311 3.86 6.40 -15.16
CA TYR A 311 3.23 6.81 -13.90
C TYR A 311 3.97 7.99 -13.26
N GLU A 312 5.31 7.96 -13.24
CA GLU A 312 6.11 9.04 -12.66
C GLU A 312 5.96 10.37 -13.42
N GLU A 313 5.80 10.31 -14.74
CA GLU A 313 5.56 11.51 -15.55
C GLU A 313 4.20 12.13 -15.22
N LEU A 314 3.15 11.31 -15.16
CA LEU A 314 1.81 11.77 -14.77
C LEU A 314 1.80 12.33 -13.34
N GLU A 315 2.46 11.64 -12.39
CA GLU A 315 2.62 12.08 -11.00
C GLU A 315 3.31 13.45 -10.92
N LYS A 316 4.39 13.63 -11.68
CA LYS A 316 5.11 14.89 -11.73
C LYS A 316 4.26 16.02 -12.32
N THR A 317 3.50 15.75 -13.39
CA THR A 317 2.62 16.76 -14.00
C THR A 317 1.51 17.20 -13.04
N ILE A 318 0.87 16.24 -12.37
CA ILE A 318 -0.13 16.51 -11.34
C ILE A 318 0.47 17.40 -10.23
N ALA A 319 1.66 17.05 -9.72
CA ALA A 319 2.33 17.83 -8.68
C ALA A 319 2.70 19.27 -9.13
N GLN A 320 2.95 19.49 -10.42
CA GLN A 320 3.25 20.82 -10.97
C GLN A 320 2.01 21.72 -11.04
N ILE A 321 0.84 21.14 -11.30
CA ILE A 321 -0.39 21.91 -11.49
C ILE A 321 -1.19 22.09 -10.20
N MET A 322 -0.80 21.46 -9.09
CA MET A 322 -1.36 21.63 -7.75
C MET A 322 -0.90 22.92 -7.06
#